data_AF-A0A8T1V2Z0-F1
#
_entry.id   AF-A0A8T1V2Z0-F1
#
_cell.length_a   1.000
_cell.length_b   1.000
_cell.length_c   1.000
_cell.angle_alpha   90.00
_cell.angle_beta   90.00
_cell.angle_gamma   90.00
#
_symmetry.space_group_name_H-M   'P 1'
#
loop_
_entity.id
_entity.type
_entity.pdbx_description
1 polymer ?
#
loop_
_entity_poly.entity_id
_entity_poly.type
_entity_poly.pdbx_seq_one_letter_code
_entity_poly.pdbx_strand_id
1 'polypeptide(L)'
;METLLGWGTLGRASHDAAQTNDHVDAALAVALLFGVVLLPPLVGIRTMYTNCWFAFTVIAHLLASEAALGIATSMGITIMVGWYSLRVFDRYAFTAILNGWLGVWASSPLLGVAARAGDMMLHLLVPMLLVSCYLPLVRVWMSVPALISSRLWSHFVVGGGVFPKADHIYRFSPPRSQHFWHAAYKMELMLNLLVPLFCVLAHQRSFWVYAATAIAGAILFCLQLIRSLLLPKLRRNAKTIMCRLLSSGGIRPNLDFIVRDDSFWLDWMSEGLVAIGESYVGCLWATNSARTLDEVVASLLTIPMEGRQEMYRSWSARFVALAARLFSYPPSSMGLVVGAVSEQFDLCPEFRQAYMDRYFHQGFGIWTAETTTIDVAQTNKLANLDQQLGIRPGHTVLDISIGSWGGVGCYLTQQHPDATVVCVLSSVQEFARAKKFARELEVLDQMEFVLAETPEKLLTILSGFRASKFDRITLCGVVETVPDVQRTRFLRTLKRIQTTNGTTLLEFSACTAAHMATHAWTNKYVHSAYPCHAITLPLMRRLAGETGFTLRDSLGYSGHYERTFLEWNRRFQAQWGHDSAPNGVDQAIPTDQTTQLQHTSSLPESFKRTWEFYLLHCAACYRSGALQVFQIRMG
;
A
#
# COMPACT_ATOMS: atom_id res chain seq x y z
N MET A 1 -1.99 -25.85 -68.89
CA MET A 1 -1.59 -27.29 -68.91
C MET A 1 -2.57 -28.08 -68.03
N GLU A 2 -3.87 -27.80 -68.17
CA GLU A 2 -4.96 -28.32 -67.32
C GLU A 2 -5.85 -29.32 -68.07
N THR A 3 -5.46 -29.73 -69.28
CA THR A 3 -6.21 -30.63 -70.15
C THR A 3 -5.49 -31.97 -70.36
N LEU A 4 -4.91 -32.53 -69.30
CA LEU A 4 -4.25 -33.86 -69.32
C LEU A 4 -4.46 -34.68 -68.04
N LEU A 5 -5.46 -34.37 -67.21
CA LEU A 5 -5.77 -35.11 -65.99
C LEU A 5 -7.14 -35.77 -66.10
N GLY A 6 -7.16 -36.96 -66.71
CA GLY A 6 -8.28 -37.89 -66.56
C GLY A 6 -8.36 -38.37 -65.12
N TRP A 7 -9.38 -37.93 -64.40
CA TRP A 7 -9.78 -38.54 -63.13
C TRP A 7 -10.86 -39.57 -63.39
N GLY A 8 -10.46 -40.84 -63.46
CA GLY A 8 -11.35 -41.98 -63.37
C GLY A 8 -11.08 -42.72 -62.06
N THR A 9 -11.92 -42.49 -61.06
CA THR A 9 -12.19 -43.40 -59.92
C THR A 9 -11.06 -43.72 -58.92
N LEU A 10 -10.46 -42.70 -58.27
CA LEU A 10 -9.64 -42.90 -57.04
C LEU A 10 -9.71 -41.72 -56.03
N GLY A 11 -10.71 -40.82 -56.17
CA GLY A 11 -10.76 -39.55 -55.44
C GLY A 11 -11.57 -39.50 -54.14
N ARG A 12 -12.31 -40.56 -53.77
CA ARG A 12 -13.08 -40.58 -52.51
C ARG A 12 -12.31 -41.20 -51.35
N ALA A 13 -11.61 -42.31 -51.60
CA ALA A 13 -10.83 -43.00 -50.58
C ALA A 13 -9.59 -42.21 -50.13
N SER A 14 -8.96 -41.43 -51.02
CA SER A 14 -7.77 -40.61 -50.69
C SER A 14 -8.11 -39.33 -49.93
N HIS A 15 -9.27 -38.72 -50.21
CA HIS A 15 -9.74 -37.54 -49.51
C HIS A 15 -10.28 -37.88 -48.12
N ASP A 16 -11.00 -39.00 -47.98
CA ASP A 16 -11.44 -39.53 -46.69
C ASP A 16 -10.23 -39.99 -45.85
N ALA A 17 -9.24 -40.69 -46.44
CA ALA A 17 -8.04 -41.12 -45.71
C ALA A 17 -7.17 -39.95 -45.21
N ALA A 18 -7.02 -38.89 -46.01
CA ALA A 18 -6.32 -37.67 -45.60
C ALA A 18 -7.06 -36.93 -44.47
N GLN A 19 -8.39 -36.77 -44.59
CA GLN A 19 -9.22 -36.19 -43.51
C GLN A 19 -9.19 -37.04 -42.23
N THR A 20 -9.19 -38.36 -42.37
CA THR A 20 -9.15 -39.28 -41.22
C THR A 20 -7.81 -39.15 -40.48
N ASN A 21 -6.69 -39.00 -41.20
CA ASN A 21 -5.37 -38.74 -40.61
C ASN A 21 -5.32 -37.38 -39.88
N ASP A 22 -5.91 -36.32 -40.45
CA ASP A 22 -5.94 -35.00 -39.82
C ASP A 22 -6.75 -34.98 -38.51
N HIS A 23 -7.86 -35.72 -38.47
CA HIS A 23 -8.68 -35.85 -37.25
C HIS A 23 -7.97 -36.65 -36.16
N VAL A 24 -7.23 -37.70 -36.54
CA VAL A 24 -6.42 -38.49 -35.61
C VAL A 24 -5.24 -37.67 -35.07
N ASP A 25 -4.55 -36.92 -35.92
CA ASP A 25 -3.46 -36.02 -35.50
C ASP A 25 -3.97 -34.92 -34.56
N ALA A 26 -5.12 -34.31 -34.87
CA ALA A 26 -5.78 -33.33 -34.01
C ALA A 26 -6.16 -33.92 -32.65
N ALA A 27 -6.74 -35.13 -32.61
CA ALA A 27 -7.09 -35.81 -31.37
C ALA A 27 -5.84 -36.16 -30.54
N LEU A 28 -4.77 -36.63 -31.19
CA LEU A 28 -3.49 -36.92 -30.54
C LEU A 28 -2.87 -35.66 -29.94
N ALA A 29 -2.88 -34.55 -30.69
CA ALA A 29 -2.33 -33.27 -30.24
C ALA A 29 -3.07 -32.73 -29.01
N VAL A 30 -4.41 -32.83 -28.97
CA VAL A 30 -5.22 -32.41 -27.82
C VAL A 30 -4.98 -33.32 -26.61
N ALA A 31 -4.95 -34.64 -26.83
CA ALA A 31 -4.67 -35.60 -25.76
C ALA A 31 -3.27 -35.38 -25.16
N LEU A 32 -2.27 -35.14 -26.01
CA LEU A 32 -0.91 -34.82 -25.60
C LEU A 32 -0.85 -33.53 -24.78
N LEU A 33 -1.51 -32.45 -25.23
CA LEU A 33 -1.54 -31.18 -24.52
C LEU A 33 -2.12 -31.34 -23.11
N PHE A 34 -3.25 -32.03 -22.98
CA PHE A 34 -3.88 -32.26 -21.68
C PHE A 34 -3.02 -33.18 -20.80
N GLY A 35 -2.38 -34.20 -21.38
CA GLY A 35 -1.44 -35.05 -20.66
C GLY A 35 -0.28 -34.25 -20.05
N VAL A 36 0.39 -33.41 -20.84
CA VAL A 36 1.54 -32.60 -20.38
C VAL A 36 1.13 -31.56 -19.33
N VAL A 37 -0.09 -31.04 -19.40
CA VAL A 37 -0.60 -30.03 -18.45
C VAL A 37 -1.12 -30.65 -17.15
N LEU A 38 -1.80 -31.80 -17.20
CA LEU A 38 -2.45 -32.42 -16.05
C LEU A 38 -1.55 -33.39 -15.30
N LEU A 39 -0.61 -34.07 -15.98
CA LEU A 39 0.23 -35.08 -15.34
C LEU A 39 1.06 -34.51 -14.18
N PRO A 40 1.79 -33.38 -14.32
CA PRO A 40 2.58 -32.83 -13.22
C PRO A 40 1.78 -32.55 -11.95
N PRO A 41 0.66 -31.79 -11.96
CA PRO A 41 -0.10 -31.54 -10.74
C PRO A 41 -0.74 -32.82 -10.15
N LEU A 42 -1.11 -33.80 -10.98
CA LEU A 42 -1.65 -35.09 -10.51
C LEU A 42 -0.62 -35.91 -9.72
N VAL A 43 0.67 -35.83 -10.07
CA VAL A 43 1.76 -36.51 -9.34
C VAL A 43 2.42 -35.62 -8.28
N GLY A 44 1.79 -34.50 -7.92
CA GLY A 44 2.29 -33.57 -6.90
C GLY A 44 3.46 -32.68 -7.34
N ILE A 45 3.82 -32.67 -8.63
CA ILE A 45 4.86 -31.82 -9.20
C ILE A 45 4.26 -30.45 -9.59
N ARG A 46 4.78 -29.40 -8.97
CA ARG A 46 4.42 -28.02 -9.31
C ARG A 46 5.29 -27.53 -10.46
N THR A 47 4.66 -27.22 -11.60
CA THR A 47 5.37 -26.70 -12.78
C THR A 47 4.63 -25.52 -13.40
N MET A 48 5.38 -24.60 -14.00
CA MET A 48 4.81 -23.44 -14.69
C MET A 48 4.16 -23.86 -16.00
N TYR A 49 3.13 -23.11 -16.40
CA TYR A 49 2.46 -23.31 -17.68
C TYR A 49 3.43 -23.26 -18.86
N THR A 50 4.42 -22.35 -18.83
CA THR A 50 5.47 -22.27 -19.86
C THR A 50 6.31 -23.55 -19.96
N ASN A 51 6.59 -24.23 -18.85
CA ASN A 51 7.34 -25.49 -18.88
C ASN A 51 6.52 -26.60 -19.54
N CYS A 52 5.21 -26.66 -19.24
CA CYS A 52 4.29 -27.57 -19.91
C CYS A 52 4.26 -27.29 -21.41
N TRP A 53 4.17 -26.02 -21.81
CA TRP A 53 4.21 -25.63 -23.21
C TRP A 53 5.53 -25.97 -23.90
N PHE A 54 6.67 -25.77 -23.22
CA PHE A 54 7.98 -26.10 -23.79
C PHE A 54 8.12 -27.61 -24.00
N ALA A 55 7.75 -28.41 -23.00
CA ALA A 55 7.72 -29.87 -23.11
C ALA A 55 6.78 -30.33 -24.24
N PHE A 56 5.58 -29.76 -24.32
CA PHE A 56 4.63 -30.02 -25.40
C PHE A 56 5.22 -29.68 -26.77
N THR A 57 5.90 -28.54 -26.90
CA THR A 57 6.57 -28.11 -28.14
C THR A 57 7.66 -29.09 -28.57
N VAL A 58 8.49 -29.55 -27.62
CA VAL A 58 9.54 -30.54 -27.91
C VAL A 58 8.92 -31.86 -28.38
N ILE A 59 7.90 -32.36 -27.68
CA ILE A 59 7.23 -33.61 -28.07
C ILE A 59 6.51 -33.47 -29.41
N ALA A 60 5.84 -32.33 -29.67
CA ALA A 60 5.21 -32.06 -30.96
C ALA A 60 6.20 -32.12 -32.12
N HIS A 61 7.42 -31.60 -31.92
CA HIS A 61 8.49 -31.67 -32.91
C HIS A 61 9.02 -33.09 -33.11
N LEU A 62 9.21 -33.85 -32.01
CA LEU A 62 9.64 -35.25 -32.07
C LEU A 62 8.62 -36.16 -32.75
N LEU A 63 7.33 -35.88 -32.58
CA LEU A 63 6.24 -36.62 -33.20
C LEU A 63 5.91 -36.14 -34.61
N ALA A 64 6.52 -35.04 -35.08
CA ALA A 64 6.23 -34.39 -36.35
C ALA A 64 4.72 -34.12 -36.57
N SER A 65 3.98 -33.83 -35.49
CA SER A 65 2.53 -33.59 -35.53
C SER A 65 2.24 -32.14 -35.94
N GLU A 66 1.59 -31.96 -37.09
CA GLU A 66 1.25 -30.62 -37.59
C GLU A 66 0.22 -29.92 -36.71
N ALA A 67 -0.79 -30.66 -36.21
CA ALA A 67 -1.78 -30.12 -35.30
C ALA A 67 -1.15 -29.70 -33.97
N ALA A 68 -0.22 -30.49 -33.42
CA ALA A 68 0.47 -30.16 -32.18
C ALA A 68 1.41 -28.95 -32.37
N LEU A 69 2.13 -28.86 -33.49
CA LEU A 69 2.97 -27.71 -33.82
C LEU A 69 2.16 -26.43 -34.03
N GLY A 70 0.97 -26.51 -34.65
CA GLY A 70 0.05 -25.38 -34.76
C GLY A 70 -0.46 -24.89 -33.41
N ILE A 71 -0.85 -25.81 -32.51
CA ILE A 71 -1.23 -25.49 -31.13
C ILE A 71 -0.06 -24.84 -30.38
N ALA A 72 1.14 -25.45 -30.45
CA ALA A 72 2.34 -24.96 -29.79
C ALA A 72 2.72 -23.55 -30.26
N THR A 73 2.57 -23.26 -31.55
CA THR A 73 2.87 -21.95 -32.13
C THR A 73 1.94 -20.87 -31.61
N SER A 74 0.63 -21.11 -31.62
CA SER A 74 -0.35 -20.14 -31.11
C SER A 74 -0.22 -19.93 -29.58
N MET A 75 0.00 -21.00 -28.81
CA MET A 75 0.27 -20.90 -27.38
C MET A 75 1.58 -20.18 -27.08
N GLY A 76 2.62 -20.36 -27.90
CA GLY A 76 3.90 -19.67 -27.76
C GLY A 76 3.75 -18.16 -27.90
N ILE A 77 2.93 -17.70 -28.84
CA ILE A 77 2.58 -16.27 -28.97
C ILE A 77 1.82 -15.79 -27.73
N THR A 78 0.82 -16.53 -27.27
CA THR A 78 0.07 -16.18 -26.05
C THR A 78 0.99 -16.06 -24.83
N ILE A 79 1.90 -17.02 -24.64
CA ILE A 79 2.87 -17.03 -23.55
C ILE A 79 3.83 -15.85 -23.68
N MET A 80 4.38 -15.59 -24.86
CA MET A 80 5.24 -14.43 -25.12
C MET A 80 4.53 -13.12 -24.78
N VAL A 81 3.33 -12.91 -25.32
CA VAL A 81 2.54 -11.69 -25.08
C VAL A 81 2.18 -11.57 -23.61
N GLY A 82 1.70 -12.63 -22.96
CA GLY A 82 1.36 -12.65 -21.54
C GLY A 82 2.57 -12.35 -20.65
N TRP A 83 3.72 -12.97 -20.93
CA TRP A 83 4.95 -12.81 -20.18
C TRP A 83 5.53 -11.39 -20.25
N TYR A 84 5.60 -10.81 -21.45
CA TYR A 84 6.07 -9.43 -21.61
C TYR A 84 5.02 -8.40 -21.19
N SER A 85 3.73 -8.71 -21.27
CA SER A 85 2.69 -7.87 -20.65
C SER A 85 2.84 -7.84 -19.14
N LEU A 86 3.07 -8.99 -18.51
CA LEU A 86 3.34 -9.06 -17.07
C LEU A 86 4.59 -8.24 -16.70
N ARG A 87 5.65 -8.28 -17.52
CA ARG A 87 6.84 -7.44 -17.35
C ARG A 87 6.55 -5.94 -17.43
N VAL A 88 5.58 -5.54 -18.26
CA VAL A 88 5.17 -4.14 -18.45
C VAL A 88 4.26 -3.68 -17.31
N PHE A 89 3.22 -4.46 -16.98
CA PHE A 89 2.20 -4.11 -16.01
C PHE A 89 2.64 -4.34 -14.56
N ASP A 90 3.45 -5.35 -14.29
CA ASP A 90 3.95 -5.66 -12.95
C ASP A 90 5.35 -6.30 -12.98
N ARG A 91 6.36 -5.44 -13.10
CA ARG A 91 7.77 -5.84 -13.13
C ARG A 91 8.19 -6.63 -11.89
N TYR A 92 7.58 -6.41 -10.73
CA TYR A 92 7.92 -7.14 -9.51
C TYR A 92 7.33 -8.54 -9.50
N ALA A 93 6.09 -8.70 -9.96
CA ALA A 93 5.52 -10.04 -10.17
C ALA A 93 6.35 -10.81 -11.21
N PHE A 94 6.71 -10.15 -12.31
CA PHE A 94 7.63 -10.70 -13.31
C PHE A 94 8.99 -11.10 -12.70
N THR A 95 9.63 -10.21 -11.94
CA THR A 95 10.96 -10.45 -11.36
C THR A 95 10.89 -11.52 -10.27
N ALA A 96 9.81 -11.56 -9.47
CA ALA A 96 9.58 -12.59 -8.47
C ALA A 96 9.35 -13.97 -9.11
N ILE A 97 8.61 -14.04 -10.23
CA ILE A 97 8.42 -15.29 -10.98
C ILE A 97 9.73 -15.71 -11.65
N LEU A 98 10.47 -14.78 -12.26
CA LEU A 98 11.78 -15.05 -12.86
C LEU A 98 12.80 -15.52 -11.81
N ASN A 99 12.83 -14.89 -10.64
CA ASN A 99 13.69 -15.28 -9.53
C ASN A 99 13.22 -16.57 -8.86
N GLY A 100 11.92 -16.84 -8.81
CA GLY A 100 11.38 -18.13 -8.36
C GLY A 100 11.76 -19.27 -9.32
N TRP A 101 11.86 -18.97 -10.62
CA TRP A 101 12.22 -19.93 -11.66
C TRP A 101 13.71 -20.29 -11.66
N LEU A 102 14.58 -19.30 -11.41
CA LEU A 102 16.03 -19.46 -11.49
C LEU A 102 16.73 -19.37 -10.13
N GLY A 103 15.96 -19.24 -9.05
CA GLY A 103 16.41 -19.28 -7.65
C GLY A 103 17.70 -18.49 -7.39
N VAL A 104 18.70 -19.23 -6.89
CA VAL A 104 20.06 -18.81 -6.48
C VAL A 104 20.88 -18.17 -7.62
N TRP A 105 20.47 -18.37 -8.88
CA TRP A 105 21.19 -17.89 -10.05
C TRP A 105 20.93 -16.39 -10.29
N ALA A 106 19.75 -15.87 -9.93
CA ALA A 106 19.41 -14.47 -10.15
C ALA A 106 20.07 -13.50 -9.14
N SER A 107 20.53 -13.99 -7.99
CA SER A 107 21.15 -13.17 -6.94
C SER A 107 22.65 -12.93 -7.17
N SER A 108 23.33 -13.72 -8.01
CA SER A 108 24.72 -13.47 -8.40
C SER A 108 24.80 -12.67 -9.71
N PRO A 109 25.73 -11.71 -9.85
CA PRO A 109 25.89 -10.90 -11.07
C PRO A 109 26.11 -11.71 -12.35
N LEU A 110 26.88 -12.81 -12.25
CA LEU A 110 27.24 -13.69 -13.39
C LEU A 110 26.07 -14.59 -13.79
N LEU A 111 25.52 -15.31 -12.81
CA LEU A 111 24.40 -16.23 -13.04
C LEU A 111 23.10 -15.48 -13.42
N GLY A 112 22.97 -14.20 -13.00
CA GLY A 112 21.87 -13.33 -13.40
C GLY A 112 21.89 -12.98 -14.90
N VAL A 113 23.05 -13.03 -15.56
CA VAL A 113 23.14 -12.88 -17.03
C VAL A 113 22.60 -14.14 -17.71
N ALA A 114 23.00 -15.33 -17.26
CA ALA A 114 22.49 -16.60 -17.78
C ALA A 114 20.97 -16.70 -17.60
N ALA A 115 20.46 -16.23 -16.46
CA ALA A 115 19.03 -16.16 -16.18
C ALA A 115 18.25 -15.32 -17.20
N ARG A 116 18.75 -14.11 -17.49
CA ARG A 116 18.16 -13.21 -18.50
C ARG A 116 18.28 -13.74 -19.92
N ALA A 117 19.36 -14.48 -20.22
CA ALA A 117 19.54 -15.13 -21.51
C ALA A 117 18.55 -16.29 -21.71
N GLY A 118 18.37 -17.13 -20.68
CA GLY A 118 17.39 -18.22 -20.68
C GLY A 118 15.95 -17.71 -20.82
N ASP A 119 15.61 -16.63 -20.11
CA ASP A 119 14.33 -15.93 -20.28
C ASP A 119 14.07 -15.47 -21.72
N MET A 120 15.05 -14.78 -22.32
CA MET A 120 14.96 -14.30 -23.69
C MET A 120 14.86 -15.46 -24.70
N MET A 121 15.58 -16.55 -24.48
CA MET A 121 15.49 -17.74 -25.32
C MET A 121 14.07 -18.32 -25.28
N LEU A 122 13.56 -18.60 -24.08
CA LEU A 122 12.30 -19.32 -23.89
C LEU A 122 11.06 -18.49 -24.25
N HIS A 123 11.02 -17.23 -23.83
CA HIS A 123 9.81 -16.40 -23.93
C HIS A 123 9.77 -15.47 -25.15
N LEU A 124 10.86 -15.37 -25.92
CA LEU A 124 10.91 -14.54 -27.14
C LEU A 124 11.41 -15.32 -28.36
N LEU A 125 12.61 -15.93 -28.28
CA LEU A 125 13.23 -16.52 -29.46
C LEU A 125 12.56 -17.82 -29.91
N VAL A 126 12.22 -18.73 -28.99
CA VAL A 126 11.49 -19.96 -29.35
C VAL A 126 10.11 -19.64 -29.95
N PRO A 127 9.25 -18.79 -29.35
CA PRO A 127 7.98 -18.39 -29.97
C PRO A 127 8.15 -17.77 -31.37
N MET A 128 9.13 -16.89 -31.57
CA MET A 128 9.39 -16.26 -32.87
C MET A 128 9.84 -17.27 -33.93
N LEU A 129 10.66 -18.26 -33.55
CA LEU A 129 11.05 -19.36 -34.44
C LEU A 129 9.84 -20.21 -34.83
N LEU A 130 8.97 -20.57 -33.89
CA LEU A 130 7.74 -21.31 -34.18
C LEU A 130 6.83 -20.52 -35.14
N VAL A 131 6.67 -19.22 -34.93
CA VAL A 131 5.92 -18.35 -35.85
C VAL A 131 6.52 -18.36 -37.25
N SER A 132 7.85 -18.28 -37.38
CA SER A 132 8.49 -18.30 -38.69
C SER A 132 8.32 -19.63 -39.45
N CYS A 133 8.21 -20.75 -38.72
CA CYS A 133 8.18 -22.09 -39.31
C CYS A 133 6.77 -22.66 -39.47
N TYR A 134 5.87 -22.38 -38.52
CA TYR A 134 4.65 -23.16 -38.32
C TYR A 134 3.37 -22.31 -38.24
N LEU A 135 3.46 -21.00 -38.47
CA LEU A 135 2.28 -20.13 -38.51
C LEU A 135 1.18 -20.60 -39.50
N PRO A 136 1.50 -21.16 -40.68
CA PRO A 136 0.49 -21.71 -41.59
C PRO A 136 -0.27 -22.91 -41.03
N LEU A 137 0.21 -23.54 -39.96
CA LEU A 137 -0.45 -24.69 -39.31
C LEU A 137 -1.51 -24.27 -38.30
N VAL A 138 -1.53 -22.99 -37.88
CA VAL A 138 -2.48 -22.50 -36.88
C VAL A 138 -3.90 -22.48 -37.46
N ARG A 139 -4.88 -22.98 -36.69
CA ARG A 139 -6.31 -23.02 -37.04
C ARG A 139 -7.15 -22.48 -35.89
N VAL A 140 -8.33 -21.90 -36.20
CA VAL A 140 -9.21 -21.29 -35.18
C VAL A 140 -9.67 -22.29 -34.12
N TRP A 141 -9.91 -23.56 -34.50
CA TRP A 141 -10.36 -24.59 -33.54
C TRP A 141 -9.35 -24.83 -32.41
N MET A 142 -8.06 -24.53 -32.64
CA MET A 142 -6.99 -24.70 -31.66
C MET A 142 -7.13 -23.76 -30.45
N SER A 143 -7.96 -22.71 -30.52
CA SER A 143 -8.31 -21.87 -29.37
C SER A 143 -8.97 -22.68 -28.25
N VAL A 144 -9.81 -23.67 -28.60
CA VAL A 144 -10.58 -24.45 -27.62
C VAL A 144 -9.67 -25.30 -26.71
N PRO A 145 -8.77 -26.15 -27.22
CA PRO A 145 -7.87 -26.91 -26.35
C PRO A 145 -6.86 -26.02 -25.61
N ALA A 146 -6.40 -24.90 -26.20
CA ALA A 146 -5.54 -23.94 -25.51
C ALA A 146 -6.24 -23.26 -24.30
N LEU A 147 -7.52 -22.89 -24.45
CA LEU A 147 -8.33 -22.34 -23.37
C LEU A 147 -8.58 -23.36 -22.26
N ILE A 148 -8.95 -24.58 -22.63
CA ILE A 148 -9.26 -25.65 -21.66
C ILE A 148 -8.00 -26.01 -20.87
N SER A 149 -6.86 -26.17 -21.54
CA SER A 149 -5.58 -26.48 -20.87
C SER A 149 -5.12 -25.38 -19.91
N SER A 150 -5.15 -24.11 -20.31
CA SER A 150 -4.85 -22.96 -19.43
C SER A 150 -5.77 -22.92 -18.20
N ARG A 151 -7.07 -23.17 -18.39
CA ARG A 151 -8.05 -23.20 -17.30
C ARG A 151 -7.83 -24.37 -16.34
N LEU A 152 -7.53 -25.56 -16.87
CA LEU A 152 -7.21 -26.73 -16.06
C LEU A 152 -5.94 -26.51 -15.24
N TRP A 153 -4.86 -26.03 -15.88
CA TRP A 153 -3.63 -25.68 -15.18
C TRP A 153 -3.88 -24.67 -14.06
N SER A 154 -4.60 -23.58 -14.35
CA SER A 154 -4.94 -22.55 -13.37
C SER A 154 -5.76 -23.10 -12.21
N HIS A 155 -6.71 -24.00 -12.45
CA HIS A 155 -7.51 -24.62 -11.40
C HIS A 155 -6.66 -25.47 -10.44
N PHE A 156 -5.76 -26.31 -10.98
CA PHE A 156 -4.93 -27.21 -10.19
C PHE A 156 -3.73 -26.52 -9.51
N VAL A 157 -3.20 -25.44 -10.10
CA VAL A 157 -1.95 -24.80 -9.65
C VAL A 157 -2.18 -23.46 -8.96
N VAL A 158 -3.21 -22.69 -9.36
CA VAL A 158 -3.46 -21.31 -8.88
C VAL A 158 -4.70 -21.21 -7.98
N GLY A 159 -5.80 -21.89 -8.33
CA GLY A 159 -7.15 -21.68 -7.80
C GLY A 159 -7.50 -22.29 -6.44
N GLY A 160 -6.58 -22.98 -5.76
CA GLY A 160 -6.82 -23.51 -4.41
C GLY A 160 -7.81 -24.69 -4.33
N GLY A 161 -7.69 -25.66 -5.23
CA GLY A 161 -8.28 -26.99 -5.06
C GLY A 161 -7.48 -27.87 -4.09
N VAL A 162 -7.07 -29.06 -4.53
CA VAL A 162 -6.37 -30.12 -3.74
C VAL A 162 -5.05 -29.67 -3.08
N PHE A 163 -4.50 -28.49 -3.43
CA PHE A 163 -3.28 -27.93 -2.83
C PHE A 163 -3.45 -26.44 -2.47
N PRO A 164 -2.74 -25.95 -1.43
CA PRO A 164 -2.86 -24.56 -0.95
C PRO A 164 -2.46 -23.51 -2.02
N LYS A 165 -3.08 -22.32 -1.91
CA LYS A 165 -3.02 -21.18 -2.85
C LYS A 165 -1.60 -20.84 -3.35
N ALA A 166 -1.51 -20.37 -4.59
CA ALA A 166 -0.28 -20.01 -5.32
C ALA A 166 0.65 -18.99 -4.63
N ASP A 167 0.21 -18.32 -3.57
CA ASP A 167 1.04 -17.41 -2.77
C ASP A 167 2.28 -18.10 -2.15
N HIS A 168 2.26 -19.43 -2.00
CA HIS A 168 3.37 -20.20 -1.44
C HIS A 168 4.55 -20.44 -2.40
N ILE A 169 4.37 -20.34 -3.72
CA ILE A 169 5.44 -20.66 -4.69
C ILE A 169 6.31 -19.44 -4.99
N TYR A 170 5.72 -18.24 -5.10
CA TYR A 170 6.41 -17.07 -5.62
C TYR A 170 6.70 -15.98 -4.57
N ARG A 171 6.27 -16.17 -3.30
CA ARG A 171 6.41 -15.20 -2.19
C ARG A 171 6.35 -13.74 -2.67
N PHE A 172 5.24 -13.34 -3.27
CA PHE A 172 5.05 -11.95 -3.68
C PHE A 172 5.04 -11.05 -2.43
N SER A 173 5.97 -10.10 -2.35
CA SER A 173 5.98 -9.06 -1.32
C SER A 173 5.86 -7.69 -1.98
N PRO A 174 4.75 -6.95 -1.80
CA PRO A 174 3.51 -7.36 -1.11
C PRO A 174 2.69 -8.40 -1.92
N PRO A 175 1.80 -9.17 -1.27
CA PRO A 175 0.90 -10.09 -1.95
C PRO A 175 0.01 -9.35 -2.97
N ARG A 176 -0.30 -9.99 -4.09
CA ARG A 176 -1.14 -9.39 -5.13
C ARG A 176 -2.61 -9.59 -4.84
N SER A 177 -3.39 -8.53 -5.06
CA SER A 177 -4.83 -8.55 -4.79
C SER A 177 -5.53 -9.61 -5.65
N GLN A 178 -6.67 -10.11 -5.19
CA GLN A 178 -7.48 -11.05 -5.96
C GLN A 178 -7.89 -10.47 -7.33
N HIS A 179 -8.06 -9.15 -7.42
CA HIS A 179 -8.36 -8.45 -8.67
C HIS A 179 -7.22 -8.56 -9.69
N PHE A 180 -5.97 -8.47 -9.24
CA PHE A 180 -4.79 -8.66 -10.10
C PHE A 180 -4.79 -10.06 -10.74
N TRP A 181 -5.00 -11.10 -9.93
CA TRP A 181 -5.03 -12.48 -10.41
C TRP A 181 -6.20 -12.75 -11.36
N HIS A 182 -7.38 -12.20 -11.07
CA HIS A 182 -8.51 -12.27 -11.99
C HIS A 182 -8.23 -11.54 -13.31
N ALA A 183 -7.54 -10.39 -13.28
CA ALA A 183 -7.19 -9.66 -14.49
C ALA A 183 -6.15 -10.42 -15.32
N ALA A 184 -5.09 -10.95 -14.68
CA ALA A 184 -4.07 -11.78 -15.34
C ALA A 184 -4.70 -13.02 -15.99
N TYR A 185 -5.58 -13.72 -15.26
CA TYR A 185 -6.30 -14.89 -15.77
C TYR A 185 -7.25 -14.53 -16.93
N LYS A 186 -8.02 -13.44 -16.81
CA LYS A 186 -8.89 -12.97 -17.91
C LYS A 186 -8.09 -12.58 -19.15
N MET A 187 -6.93 -11.96 -18.96
CA MET A 187 -6.01 -11.61 -20.05
C MET A 187 -5.50 -12.87 -20.75
N GLU A 188 -5.07 -13.88 -19.99
CA GLU A 188 -4.60 -15.16 -20.56
C GLU A 188 -5.70 -15.88 -21.35
N LEU A 189 -6.93 -15.94 -20.82
CA LEU A 189 -8.07 -16.50 -21.56
C LEU A 189 -8.35 -15.71 -22.84
N MET A 190 -8.34 -14.38 -22.77
CA MET A 190 -8.55 -13.52 -23.93
C MET A 190 -7.49 -13.76 -25.01
N LEU A 191 -6.22 -13.89 -24.62
CA LEU A 191 -5.12 -14.20 -25.54
C LEU A 191 -5.28 -15.59 -26.17
N ASN A 192 -5.55 -16.64 -25.38
CA ASN A 192 -5.76 -17.99 -25.91
C ASN A 192 -6.99 -18.09 -26.85
N LEU A 193 -7.99 -17.22 -26.68
CA LEU A 193 -9.12 -17.13 -27.59
C LEU A 193 -8.76 -16.41 -28.89
N LEU A 194 -8.12 -15.23 -28.80
CA LEU A 194 -7.93 -14.30 -29.92
C LEU A 194 -6.69 -14.61 -30.78
N VAL A 195 -5.62 -15.16 -30.20
CA VAL A 195 -4.35 -15.37 -30.89
C VAL A 195 -4.47 -16.33 -32.08
N PRO A 196 -5.15 -17.49 -31.99
CA PRO A 196 -5.31 -18.37 -33.16
C PRO A 196 -6.13 -17.71 -34.28
N LEU A 197 -7.17 -16.95 -33.94
CA LEU A 197 -7.93 -16.16 -34.92
C LEU A 197 -7.05 -15.10 -35.59
N PHE A 198 -6.26 -14.38 -34.80
CA PHE A 198 -5.31 -13.40 -35.32
C PHE A 198 -4.26 -14.04 -36.23
N CYS A 199 -3.72 -15.22 -35.88
CA CYS A 199 -2.77 -15.96 -36.73
C CYS A 199 -3.37 -16.33 -38.08
N VAL A 200 -4.61 -16.83 -38.08
CA VAL A 200 -5.34 -17.17 -39.32
C VAL A 200 -5.60 -15.93 -40.18
N LEU A 201 -6.05 -14.83 -39.57
CA LEU A 201 -6.28 -13.57 -40.27
C LEU A 201 -4.98 -12.95 -40.78
N ALA A 202 -3.90 -13.03 -40.01
CA ALA A 202 -2.58 -12.55 -40.40
C ALA A 202 -2.06 -13.38 -41.59
N HIS A 203 -2.20 -14.70 -41.57
CA HIS A 203 -1.87 -15.54 -42.72
C HIS A 203 -2.68 -15.17 -43.98
N GLN A 204 -3.96 -14.82 -43.83
CA GLN A 204 -4.85 -14.46 -44.94
C GLN A 204 -4.68 -13.01 -45.45
N ARG A 205 -4.25 -12.05 -44.61
CA ARG A 205 -4.05 -10.64 -44.97
C ARG A 205 -2.63 -10.20 -44.62
N SER A 206 -1.69 -10.63 -45.46
CA SER A 206 -0.30 -10.88 -45.07
C SER A 206 0.65 -9.69 -44.94
N PHE A 207 0.23 -8.44 -45.20
CA PHE A 207 1.15 -7.30 -45.06
C PHE A 207 0.75 -6.32 -43.97
N TRP A 208 -0.40 -5.65 -44.10
CA TRP A 208 -0.76 -4.52 -43.23
C TRP A 208 -0.97 -4.91 -41.76
N VAL A 209 -1.46 -6.13 -41.50
CA VAL A 209 -1.66 -6.63 -40.12
C VAL A 209 -0.32 -6.98 -39.46
N TYR A 210 0.62 -7.61 -40.19
CA TYR A 210 1.97 -7.84 -39.69
C TYR A 210 2.73 -6.53 -39.52
N ALA A 211 2.66 -5.62 -40.49
CA ALA A 211 3.32 -4.33 -40.42
C ALA A 211 2.82 -3.53 -39.20
N ALA A 212 1.50 -3.43 -39.00
CA ALA A 212 0.93 -2.71 -37.86
C ALA A 212 1.32 -3.35 -36.52
N THR A 213 1.29 -4.69 -36.43
CA THR A 213 1.62 -5.40 -35.19
C THR A 213 3.11 -5.36 -34.88
N ALA A 214 3.96 -5.48 -35.90
CA ALA A 214 5.42 -5.34 -35.77
C ALA A 214 5.80 -3.90 -35.40
N ILE A 215 5.15 -2.89 -35.99
CA ILE A 215 5.37 -1.49 -35.64
C ILE A 215 4.93 -1.22 -34.20
N ALA A 216 3.75 -1.67 -33.79
CA ALA A 216 3.27 -1.50 -32.41
C ALA A 216 4.20 -2.21 -31.40
N GLY A 217 4.60 -3.45 -31.69
CA GLY A 217 5.56 -4.20 -30.89
C GLY A 217 6.93 -3.53 -30.82
N ALA A 218 7.44 -3.01 -31.94
CA ALA A 218 8.69 -2.27 -32.01
C ALA A 218 8.62 -0.95 -31.22
N ILE A 219 7.50 -0.22 -31.28
CA ILE A 219 7.30 1.00 -30.49
C ILE A 219 7.31 0.68 -29.00
N LEU A 220 6.57 -0.34 -28.56
CA LEU A 220 6.54 -0.77 -27.16
C LEU A 220 7.92 -1.23 -26.67
N PHE A 221 8.63 -2.02 -27.49
CA PHE A 221 9.99 -2.47 -27.19
C PHE A 221 10.96 -1.29 -27.10
N CYS A 222 10.92 -0.35 -28.05
CA CYS A 222 11.72 0.86 -28.04
C CYS A 222 11.43 1.74 -26.82
N LEU A 223 10.16 1.95 -26.46
CA LEU A 223 9.77 2.68 -25.26
C LEU A 223 10.33 2.01 -23.99
N GLN A 224 10.23 0.69 -23.91
CA GLN A 224 10.74 -0.07 -22.76
C GLN A 224 12.28 -0.06 -22.70
N LEU A 225 12.94 -0.13 -23.84
CA LEU A 225 14.39 -0.03 -23.96
C LEU A 225 14.87 1.37 -23.54
N ILE A 226 14.24 2.42 -24.07
CA ILE A 226 14.49 3.82 -23.70
C ILE A 226 14.29 4.00 -22.18
N ARG A 227 13.17 3.51 -21.64
CA ARG A 227 12.89 3.52 -20.19
C ARG A 227 14.01 2.84 -19.40
N SER A 228 14.44 1.65 -19.81
CA SER A 228 15.48 0.90 -19.11
C SER A 228 16.86 1.58 -19.18
N LEU A 229 17.21 2.15 -20.33
CA LEU A 229 18.49 2.84 -20.55
C LEU A 229 18.53 4.22 -19.87
N LEU A 230 17.38 4.90 -19.76
CA LEU A 230 17.29 6.20 -19.10
C LEU A 230 17.38 6.10 -17.58
N LEU A 231 16.85 5.05 -16.95
CA LEU A 231 16.74 4.96 -15.49
C LEU A 231 18.06 5.21 -14.73
N PRO A 232 19.20 4.61 -15.08
CA PRO A 232 20.47 4.88 -14.38
C PRO A 232 20.91 6.35 -14.52
N LYS A 233 20.70 6.95 -15.69
CA LYS A 233 21.03 8.36 -15.95
C LYS A 233 20.10 9.29 -15.16
N LEU A 234 18.81 8.98 -15.11
CA LEU A 234 17.82 9.72 -14.32
C LEU A 234 18.15 9.67 -12.83
N ARG A 235 18.47 8.49 -12.28
CA ARG A 235 18.87 8.35 -10.87
C ARG A 235 20.12 9.15 -10.54
N ARG A 236 21.15 9.13 -11.40
CA ARG A 236 22.37 9.92 -11.22
C ARG A 236 22.11 11.43 -11.26
N ASN A 237 21.26 11.88 -12.18
CA ASN A 237 20.87 13.28 -12.29
C ASN A 237 20.05 13.71 -11.07
N ALA A 238 19.08 12.89 -10.65
CA ALA A 238 18.29 13.12 -9.44
C ALA A 238 19.19 13.24 -8.21
N LYS A 239 20.16 12.32 -8.03
CA LYS A 239 21.17 12.41 -6.96
C LYS A 239 21.89 13.76 -6.96
N THR A 240 22.37 14.20 -8.12
CA THR A 240 23.11 15.47 -8.25
C THR A 240 22.22 16.67 -7.88
N ILE A 241 20.99 16.69 -8.35
CA ILE A 241 20.01 17.75 -8.06
C ILE A 241 19.66 17.76 -6.57
N MET A 242 19.33 16.60 -6.01
CA MET A 242 18.97 16.47 -4.60
C MET A 242 20.13 16.83 -3.68
N CYS A 243 21.36 16.41 -3.97
CA CYS A 243 22.53 16.79 -3.16
C CYS A 243 22.74 18.31 -3.14
N ARG A 244 22.51 19.01 -4.27
CA ARG A 244 22.58 20.48 -4.32
C ARG A 244 21.47 21.12 -3.48
N LEU A 245 20.24 20.62 -3.61
CA LEU A 245 19.10 21.08 -2.82
C LEU A 245 19.36 20.90 -1.31
N LEU A 246 19.84 19.72 -0.91
CA LEU A 246 20.22 19.42 0.47
C LEU A 246 21.32 20.36 0.97
N SER A 247 22.34 20.63 0.14
CA SER A 247 23.43 21.54 0.49
C SER A 247 22.92 22.97 0.73
N SER A 248 21.91 23.44 -0.01
CA SER A 248 21.27 24.75 0.23
C SER A 248 20.55 24.84 1.58
N GLY A 249 20.11 23.69 2.12
CA GLY A 249 19.54 23.56 3.46
C GLY A 249 20.56 23.15 4.53
N GLY A 250 21.86 23.16 4.23
CA GLY A 250 22.91 22.76 5.18
C GLY A 250 22.90 21.27 5.54
N ILE A 251 22.37 20.41 4.67
CA ILE A 251 22.35 18.95 4.83
C ILE A 251 23.37 18.32 3.87
N ARG A 252 24.28 17.52 4.42
CA ARG A 252 25.37 16.84 3.71
C ARG A 252 25.16 15.32 3.80
N PRO A 253 24.77 14.66 2.69
CA PRO A 253 24.71 13.20 2.64
C PRO A 253 26.06 12.56 3.01
N ASN A 254 26.02 11.40 3.68
CA ASN A 254 27.15 10.67 4.29
C ASN A 254 27.82 11.35 5.49
N LEU A 255 27.42 12.57 5.84
CA LEU A 255 27.85 13.22 7.08
C LEU A 255 26.69 13.35 8.06
N ASP A 256 25.57 13.94 7.62
CA ASP A 256 24.37 14.13 8.45
C ASP A 256 23.45 12.90 8.48
N PHE A 257 23.57 12.00 7.49
CA PHE A 257 22.90 10.69 7.44
C PHE A 257 23.64 9.75 6.47
N ILE A 258 23.42 8.44 6.60
CA ILE A 258 24.10 7.38 5.82
C ILE A 258 23.27 7.02 4.59
N VAL A 259 23.88 7.11 3.40
CA VAL A 259 23.30 6.61 2.15
C VAL A 259 23.77 5.17 1.94
N ARG A 260 22.86 4.20 1.89
CA ARG A 260 23.18 2.79 1.64
C ARG A 260 22.95 2.40 0.18
N ASP A 261 21.93 2.96 -0.45
CA ASP A 261 21.63 2.77 -1.86
C ASP A 261 21.26 4.13 -2.49
N ASP A 262 21.88 4.48 -3.62
CA ASP A 262 21.59 5.69 -4.37
C ASP A 262 20.29 5.63 -5.19
N SER A 263 19.58 4.50 -5.17
CA SER A 263 18.38 4.30 -5.98
C SER A 263 17.21 5.20 -5.57
N PHE A 264 17.14 5.64 -4.31
CA PHE A 264 16.02 6.43 -3.76
C PHE A 264 16.01 7.90 -4.18
N TRP A 265 17.11 8.45 -4.71
CA TRP A 265 17.19 9.89 -5.02
C TRP A 265 16.14 10.34 -6.04
N LEU A 266 15.81 9.47 -7.00
CA LEU A 266 14.75 9.73 -7.97
C LEU A 266 13.36 9.75 -7.30
N ASP A 267 13.17 8.91 -6.29
CA ASP A 267 11.91 8.78 -5.57
C ASP A 267 11.68 9.99 -4.66
N TRP A 268 12.71 10.44 -3.93
CA TRP A 268 12.65 11.67 -3.13
C TRP A 268 12.25 12.88 -3.96
N MET A 269 12.79 12.98 -5.18
CA MET A 269 12.47 14.07 -6.10
C MET A 269 11.03 13.99 -6.65
N SER A 270 10.50 12.77 -6.82
CA SER A 270 9.21 12.55 -7.50
C SER A 270 8.01 12.50 -6.53
N GLU A 271 8.18 11.80 -5.40
CA GLU A 271 7.11 11.47 -4.44
C GLU A 271 7.30 12.15 -3.07
N GLY A 272 8.40 12.91 -2.90
CA GLY A 272 8.64 13.74 -1.71
C GLY A 272 8.63 12.97 -0.40
N LEU A 273 7.83 13.45 0.55
CA LEU A 273 7.80 12.95 1.94
C LEU A 273 7.50 11.44 2.03
N VAL A 274 6.62 10.93 1.17
CA VAL A 274 6.27 9.50 1.18
C VAL A 274 7.49 8.66 0.81
N ALA A 275 8.22 9.03 -0.25
CA ALA A 275 9.45 8.33 -0.64
C ALA A 275 10.57 8.47 0.39
N ILE A 276 10.67 9.62 1.09
CA ILE A 276 11.63 9.79 2.19
C ILE A 276 11.39 8.75 3.29
N GLY A 277 10.14 8.59 3.72
CA GLY A 277 9.78 7.59 4.72
C GLY A 277 9.90 6.15 4.21
N GLU A 278 9.47 5.86 2.99
CA GLU A 278 9.54 4.50 2.44
C GLU A 278 10.98 4.03 2.24
N SER A 279 11.87 4.92 1.79
CA SER A 279 13.30 4.62 1.66
C SER A 279 13.99 4.48 3.02
N TYR A 280 13.50 5.18 4.07
CA TYR A 280 13.94 4.95 5.45
C TYR A 280 13.51 3.57 5.92
N VAL A 281 12.23 3.22 5.80
CA VAL A 281 11.68 1.91 6.18
C VAL A 281 12.40 0.79 5.43
N GLY A 282 12.60 0.97 4.13
CA GLY A 282 13.34 0.04 3.27
C GLY A 282 14.86 0.00 3.48
N CYS A 283 15.38 0.70 4.48
CA CYS A 283 16.80 0.70 4.85
C CYS A 283 17.75 1.13 3.70
N LEU A 284 17.27 1.95 2.77
CA LEU A 284 18.08 2.51 1.67
C LEU A 284 18.94 3.68 2.15
N TRP A 285 18.56 4.28 3.26
CA TRP A 285 19.35 5.22 4.04
C TRP A 285 19.06 5.04 5.54
N ALA A 286 19.93 5.57 6.38
CA ALA A 286 19.78 5.53 7.83
C ALA A 286 20.37 6.79 8.46
N THR A 287 19.98 7.11 9.69
CA THR A 287 20.62 8.16 10.48
C THR A 287 21.94 7.68 11.08
N ASN A 288 22.74 8.61 11.59
CA ASN A 288 23.98 8.33 12.31
C ASN A 288 24.01 9.16 13.61
N SER A 289 25.14 9.16 14.33
CA SER A 289 25.27 9.93 15.57
C SER A 289 25.30 11.45 15.39
N ALA A 290 25.40 11.95 14.15
CA ALA A 290 25.47 13.39 13.88
C ALA A 290 24.09 14.05 13.89
N ARG A 291 23.05 13.37 13.40
CA ARG A 291 21.66 13.85 13.44
C ARG A 291 20.65 12.74 13.67
N THR A 292 19.61 13.05 14.43
CA THR A 292 18.44 12.19 14.60
C THR A 292 17.51 12.27 13.37
N LEU A 293 16.56 11.36 13.26
CA LEU A 293 15.65 11.30 12.11
C LEU A 293 14.77 12.56 12.03
N ASP A 294 14.25 13.02 13.17
CA ASP A 294 13.46 14.25 13.25
C ASP A 294 14.28 15.49 12.88
N GLU A 295 15.57 15.56 13.21
CA GLU A 295 16.45 16.66 12.78
C GLU A 295 16.69 16.67 11.28
N VAL A 296 16.92 15.49 10.68
CA VAL A 296 17.07 15.35 9.22
C VAL A 296 15.77 15.77 8.53
N VAL A 297 14.63 15.24 8.95
CA VAL A 297 13.32 15.57 8.35
C VAL A 297 12.96 17.04 8.56
N ALA A 298 13.21 17.62 9.73
CA ALA A 298 12.96 19.05 9.98
C ALA A 298 13.79 19.92 9.04
N SER A 299 15.08 19.58 8.86
CA SER A 299 15.97 20.29 7.95
C SER A 299 15.48 20.21 6.49
N LEU A 300 14.93 19.06 6.07
CA LEU A 300 14.32 18.90 4.73
C LEU A 300 13.10 19.81 4.53
N LEU A 301 12.28 19.94 5.57
CA LEU A 301 11.07 20.77 5.57
C LEU A 301 11.39 22.28 5.55
N THR A 302 12.53 22.68 6.12
CA THR A 302 12.97 24.09 6.21
C THR A 302 13.94 24.51 5.10
N ILE A 303 14.20 23.68 4.08
CA ILE A 303 15.04 24.08 2.94
C ILE A 303 14.48 25.38 2.32
N PRO A 304 15.32 26.42 2.14
CA PRO A 304 14.89 27.71 1.60
C PRO A 304 14.16 27.60 0.27
N MET A 305 13.21 28.51 0.04
CA MET A 305 12.40 28.51 -1.18
C MET A 305 13.27 28.74 -2.41
N GLU A 306 14.36 29.51 -2.30
CA GLU A 306 15.32 29.79 -3.36
C GLU A 306 15.96 28.49 -3.87
N GLY A 307 16.42 27.63 -2.95
CA GLY A 307 16.98 26.32 -3.30
C GLY A 307 15.94 25.42 -3.99
N ARG A 308 14.69 25.44 -3.52
CA ARG A 308 13.57 24.72 -4.17
C ARG A 308 13.27 25.29 -5.56
N GLN A 309 13.29 26.61 -5.75
CA GLN A 309 13.04 27.27 -7.03
C GLN A 309 14.14 27.00 -8.06
N GLU A 310 15.41 26.97 -7.64
CA GLU A 310 16.53 26.59 -8.51
C GLU A 310 16.36 25.18 -9.09
N MET A 311 15.84 24.24 -8.30
CA MET A 311 15.47 22.91 -8.78
C MET A 311 14.42 23.00 -9.90
N TYR A 312 13.33 23.76 -9.73
CA TYR A 312 12.29 23.88 -10.76
C TYR A 312 12.74 24.59 -12.04
N ARG A 313 13.73 25.50 -11.95
CA ARG A 313 14.31 26.20 -13.12
C ARG A 313 15.25 25.34 -13.94
N SER A 314 15.83 24.29 -13.36
CA SER A 314 16.80 23.43 -14.06
C SER A 314 16.14 22.58 -15.14
N TRP A 315 16.59 22.73 -16.39
CA TRP A 315 16.16 21.87 -17.50
C TRP A 315 16.39 20.38 -17.23
N SER A 316 17.49 20.03 -16.54
CA SER A 316 17.74 18.65 -16.13
C SER A 316 16.70 18.13 -15.13
N ALA A 317 16.25 18.97 -14.19
CA ALA A 317 15.23 18.59 -13.22
C ALA A 317 13.85 18.43 -13.89
N ARG A 318 13.50 19.33 -14.80
CA ARG A 318 12.26 19.23 -15.60
C ARG A 318 12.25 17.96 -16.46
N PHE A 319 13.38 17.61 -17.09
CA PHE A 319 13.51 16.36 -17.82
C PHE A 319 13.37 15.14 -16.92
N VAL A 320 14.01 15.15 -15.74
CA VAL A 320 13.90 14.05 -14.78
C VAL A 320 12.45 13.88 -14.30
N ALA A 321 11.78 14.96 -13.93
CA ALA A 321 10.38 14.94 -13.49
C ALA A 321 9.43 14.45 -14.61
N LEU A 322 9.62 14.93 -15.84
CA LEU A 322 8.83 14.49 -17.00
C LEU A 322 9.05 13.00 -17.28
N ALA A 323 10.30 12.54 -17.31
CA ALA A 323 10.62 11.14 -17.54
C ALA A 323 10.09 10.23 -16.43
N ALA A 324 10.18 10.66 -15.17
CA ALA A 324 9.60 9.95 -14.03
C ALA A 324 8.07 9.80 -14.19
N ARG A 325 7.38 10.87 -14.61
CA ARG A 325 5.93 10.87 -14.84
C ARG A 325 5.50 10.05 -16.07
N LEU A 326 6.25 10.10 -17.17
CA LEU A 326 5.93 9.36 -18.40
C LEU A 326 6.16 7.86 -18.24
N PHE A 327 7.20 7.47 -17.52
CA PHE A 327 7.60 6.07 -17.40
C PHE A 327 7.15 5.41 -16.10
N SER A 328 6.57 6.17 -15.16
CA SER A 328 6.09 5.70 -13.84
C SER A 328 7.02 4.62 -13.27
N TYR A 329 8.27 5.00 -13.00
CA TYR A 329 9.23 4.05 -12.45
C TYR A 329 8.74 3.56 -11.09
N PRO A 330 8.87 2.27 -10.80
CA PRO A 330 8.51 1.80 -9.48
C PRO A 330 9.46 2.38 -8.43
N PRO A 331 8.96 2.72 -7.22
CA PRO A 331 9.81 3.15 -6.11
C PRO A 331 10.91 2.13 -5.80
N SER A 332 12.08 2.60 -5.41
CA SER A 332 13.20 1.79 -4.93
C SER A 332 12.89 1.01 -3.65
N SER A 333 11.97 1.54 -2.84
CA SER A 333 11.46 0.97 -1.59
C SER A 333 10.44 -0.15 -1.80
N MET A 334 10.00 -0.43 -3.03
CA MET A 334 8.92 -1.38 -3.29
C MET A 334 9.29 -2.78 -2.78
N GLY A 335 8.36 -3.39 -2.04
CA GLY A 335 8.54 -4.73 -1.45
C GLY A 335 9.36 -4.74 -0.16
N LEU A 336 9.95 -3.60 0.22
CA LEU A 336 10.66 -3.40 1.50
C LEU A 336 9.76 -2.78 2.57
N VAL A 337 8.66 -2.14 2.15
CA VAL A 337 7.66 -1.54 3.04
C VAL A 337 6.43 -2.44 3.08
N VAL A 338 6.10 -2.94 4.28
CA VAL A 338 4.84 -3.64 4.54
C VAL A 338 3.72 -2.60 4.69
N GLY A 339 2.49 -2.94 4.33
CA GLY A 339 1.34 -2.05 4.15
C GLY A 339 0.96 -1.15 5.34
N ALA A 340 -0.23 -0.54 5.28
CA ALA A 340 -0.64 0.44 6.29
C ALA A 340 -0.60 -0.15 7.70
N VAL A 341 0.01 0.60 8.62
CA VAL A 341 0.18 0.25 10.02
C VAL A 341 -1.16 0.23 10.76
N SER A 342 -2.18 0.97 10.28
CA SER A 342 -3.54 0.93 10.80
C SER A 342 -4.16 -0.47 10.78
N GLU A 343 -3.92 -1.26 9.72
CA GLU A 343 -4.41 -2.64 9.61
C GLU A 343 -3.73 -3.57 10.61
N GLN A 344 -2.55 -3.18 11.11
CA GLN A 344 -1.74 -3.95 12.05
C GLN A 344 -1.85 -3.45 13.50
N PHE A 345 -2.21 -2.19 13.73
CA PHE A 345 -2.39 -1.62 15.08
C PHE A 345 -3.64 -2.14 15.78
N ASP A 346 -4.70 -2.41 15.04
CA ASP A 346 -5.89 -3.07 15.59
C ASP A 346 -5.59 -4.50 16.06
N LEU A 347 -4.45 -5.07 15.66
CA LEU A 347 -4.03 -6.43 16.01
C LEU A 347 -3.23 -6.52 17.31
N CYS A 348 -2.75 -5.40 17.89
CA CYS A 348 -2.03 -5.44 19.17
C CYS A 348 -2.30 -4.20 20.06
N PRO A 349 -3.45 -4.15 20.75
CA PRO A 349 -3.76 -3.08 21.71
C PRO A 349 -2.75 -2.94 22.85
N GLU A 350 -2.06 -4.03 23.23
CA GLU A 350 -1.03 -4.05 24.26
C GLU A 350 0.16 -3.17 23.87
N PHE A 351 0.51 -3.17 22.58
CA PHE A 351 1.62 -2.39 22.05
C PHE A 351 1.43 -0.88 22.22
N ARG A 352 0.21 -0.37 22.01
CA ARG A 352 -0.10 1.05 22.21
C ARG A 352 -0.05 1.43 23.70
N GLN A 353 -0.48 0.52 24.58
CA GLN A 353 -0.43 0.75 26.03
C GLN A 353 1.00 0.89 26.56
N ALA A 354 1.95 0.19 25.96
CA ALA A 354 3.33 0.15 26.44
C ALA A 354 4.05 1.52 26.39
N TYR A 355 3.68 2.41 25.46
CA TYR A 355 4.36 3.70 25.29
C TYR A 355 3.48 4.94 25.52
N MET A 356 2.16 4.80 25.59
CA MET A 356 1.25 5.91 25.92
C MET A 356 1.18 6.16 27.44
N ASP A 357 0.51 7.25 27.82
CA ASP A 357 0.24 7.59 29.22
C ASP A 357 -0.94 6.80 29.81
N ARG A 358 -1.16 6.96 31.11
CA ARG A 358 -2.22 6.28 31.88
C ARG A 358 -3.62 6.43 31.28
N TYR A 359 -3.96 7.60 30.74
CA TYR A 359 -5.28 7.89 30.18
C TYR A 359 -5.30 7.75 28.66
N PHE A 360 -4.26 7.16 28.06
CA PHE A 360 -4.15 6.94 26.62
C PHE A 360 -4.46 8.19 25.79
N HIS A 361 -4.13 9.38 26.29
CA HIS A 361 -4.51 10.61 25.60
C HIS A 361 -3.69 10.78 24.33
N GLN A 362 -4.37 10.71 23.18
CA GLN A 362 -3.75 10.86 21.86
C GLN A 362 -3.72 12.34 21.43
N GLY A 363 -3.07 13.17 22.24
CA GLY A 363 -2.87 14.60 22.00
C GLY A 363 -1.53 15.09 22.57
N PHE A 364 -1.30 16.40 22.54
CA PHE A 364 -0.10 16.98 23.12
C PHE A 364 -0.18 16.97 24.66
N GLY A 365 0.94 16.67 25.33
CA GLY A 365 1.09 16.95 26.77
C GLY A 365 1.47 18.41 27.02
N ILE A 366 1.18 18.96 28.19
CA ILE A 366 1.64 20.30 28.60
C ILE A 366 2.94 20.18 29.37
N TRP A 367 3.98 20.85 28.87
CA TRP A 367 5.36 20.75 29.35
C TRP A 367 5.80 22.06 30.00
N THR A 368 5.96 22.05 31.32
CA THR A 368 6.54 23.16 32.10
C THR A 368 8.00 22.88 32.45
N ALA A 369 8.67 23.82 33.13
CA ALA A 369 10.03 23.63 33.62
C ALA A 369 10.14 22.45 34.61
N GLU A 370 9.08 22.19 35.37
CA GLU A 370 8.97 21.13 36.37
C GLU A 370 8.54 19.78 35.75
N THR A 371 8.13 19.77 34.48
CA THR A 371 7.60 18.57 33.82
C THR A 371 8.74 17.69 33.29
N THR A 372 9.00 16.58 33.98
CA THR A 372 10.11 15.66 33.65
C THR A 372 9.69 14.41 32.86
N THR A 373 8.40 14.03 32.90
CA THR A 373 7.89 12.83 32.21
C THR A 373 6.66 13.14 31.37
N ILE A 374 6.41 12.33 30.33
CA ILE A 374 5.18 12.46 29.52
C ILE A 374 3.91 12.14 30.30
N ASP A 375 3.95 11.27 31.32
CA ASP A 375 2.75 11.03 32.14
C ASP A 375 2.32 12.30 32.88
N VAL A 376 3.30 13.05 33.41
CA VAL A 376 3.04 14.34 34.05
C VAL A 376 2.58 15.35 33.00
N ALA A 377 3.20 15.38 31.81
CA ALA A 377 2.79 16.28 30.74
C ALA A 377 1.35 16.03 30.27
N GLN A 378 0.96 14.77 30.08
CA GLN A 378 -0.40 14.40 29.68
C GLN A 378 -1.41 14.67 30.79
N THR A 379 -1.04 14.42 32.05
CA THR A 379 -1.88 14.78 33.21
C THR A 379 -2.09 16.29 33.31
N ASN A 380 -1.03 17.09 33.12
CA ASN A 380 -1.11 18.55 33.08
C ASN A 380 -2.04 19.02 31.96
N LYS A 381 -2.01 18.35 30.80
CA LYS A 381 -2.96 18.65 29.73
C LYS A 381 -4.39 18.36 30.15
N LEU A 382 -4.68 17.19 30.70
CA LEU A 382 -6.03 16.82 31.11
C LEU A 382 -6.58 17.78 32.17
N ALA A 383 -5.75 18.19 33.13
CA ALA A 383 -6.10 19.21 34.11
C ALA A 383 -6.39 20.57 33.46
N ASN A 384 -5.58 20.99 32.48
CA ASN A 384 -5.82 22.23 31.74
C ASN A 384 -7.10 22.19 30.89
N LEU A 385 -7.36 21.06 30.23
CA LEU A 385 -8.59 20.82 29.47
C LEU A 385 -9.82 20.94 30.38
N ASP A 386 -9.78 20.27 31.53
CA ASP A 386 -10.86 20.32 32.51
C ASP A 386 -11.13 21.74 33.03
N GLN A 387 -10.06 22.44 33.42
CA GLN A 387 -10.14 23.84 33.85
C GLN A 387 -10.77 24.73 32.78
N GLN A 388 -10.41 24.55 31.51
CA GLN A 388 -10.94 25.35 30.41
C GLN A 388 -12.39 25.03 30.07
N LEU A 389 -12.80 23.77 30.21
CA LEU A 389 -14.20 23.39 30.12
C LEU A 389 -14.99 24.01 31.26
N GLY A 390 -14.47 24.05 32.49
CA GLY A 390 -15.19 24.61 33.63
C GLY A 390 -16.49 23.82 33.88
N ILE A 391 -16.34 22.51 34.04
CA ILE A 391 -17.41 21.56 34.35
C ILE A 391 -17.96 21.89 35.75
N ARG A 392 -19.27 21.71 35.95
CA ARG A 392 -19.99 21.96 37.20
C ARG A 392 -20.93 20.79 37.46
N PRO A 393 -21.36 20.57 38.70
CA PRO A 393 -22.37 19.56 39.03
C PRO A 393 -23.61 19.68 38.15
N GLY A 394 -24.11 18.55 37.65
CA GLY A 394 -25.28 18.45 36.78
C GLY A 394 -25.03 18.75 35.31
N HIS A 395 -23.83 19.15 34.90
CA HIS A 395 -23.54 19.37 33.47
C HIS A 395 -23.54 18.06 32.68
N THR A 396 -23.96 18.15 31.41
CA THR A 396 -23.75 17.08 30.43
C THR A 396 -22.55 17.41 29.54
N VAL A 397 -21.58 16.51 29.48
CA VAL A 397 -20.31 16.66 28.76
C VAL A 397 -20.26 15.71 27.57
N LEU A 398 -19.87 16.20 26.40
CA LEU A 398 -19.60 15.39 25.20
C LEU A 398 -18.08 15.34 24.95
N ASP A 399 -17.52 14.13 25.05
CA ASP A 399 -16.12 13.84 24.72
C ASP A 399 -16.02 13.21 23.33
N ILE A 400 -15.44 13.95 22.39
CA ILE A 400 -15.14 13.49 21.02
C ILE A 400 -13.61 13.48 20.82
N SER A 401 -12.88 12.88 21.76
CA SER A 401 -11.43 12.68 21.68
C SER A 401 -11.11 11.32 21.03
N ILE A 402 -11.36 11.23 19.72
CA ILE A 402 -11.15 10.00 18.93
C ILE A 402 -9.69 9.54 19.04
N GLY A 403 -9.47 8.23 19.14
CA GLY A 403 -8.11 7.68 19.28
C GLY A 403 -7.58 7.62 20.72
N SER A 404 -8.22 8.33 21.67
CA SER A 404 -7.81 8.36 23.09
C SER A 404 -8.42 7.25 23.95
N TRP A 405 -9.07 6.25 23.34
CA TRP A 405 -9.61 5.04 24.00
C TRP A 405 -10.52 5.31 25.20
N GLY A 406 -11.24 6.43 25.17
CA GLY A 406 -12.15 6.88 26.21
C GLY A 406 -11.49 7.38 27.49
N GLY A 407 -10.15 7.54 27.53
CA GLY A 407 -9.47 7.96 28.74
C GLY A 407 -9.69 9.42 29.11
N VAL A 408 -9.93 10.32 28.14
CA VAL A 408 -10.35 11.71 28.42
C VAL A 408 -11.69 11.71 29.14
N GLY A 409 -12.70 11.02 28.61
CA GLY A 409 -13.99 10.85 29.28
C GLY A 409 -13.86 10.26 30.69
N CYS A 410 -13.06 9.19 30.86
CA CYS A 410 -12.83 8.59 32.17
C CYS A 410 -12.21 9.58 33.17
N TYR A 411 -11.21 10.35 32.74
CA TYR A 411 -10.60 11.40 33.57
C TYR A 411 -11.66 12.43 34.01
N LEU A 412 -12.46 12.95 33.08
CA LEU A 412 -13.49 13.95 33.40
C LEU A 412 -14.55 13.41 34.35
N THR A 413 -14.98 12.16 34.19
CA THR A 413 -15.93 11.52 35.12
C THR A 413 -15.34 11.35 36.52
N GLN A 414 -14.06 11.00 36.65
CA GLN A 414 -13.40 10.93 37.96
C GLN A 414 -13.32 12.29 38.66
N GLN A 415 -13.05 13.37 37.91
CA GLN A 415 -12.98 14.72 38.48
C GLN A 415 -14.37 15.29 38.81
N HIS A 416 -15.41 14.89 38.08
CA HIS A 416 -16.77 15.44 38.16
C HIS A 416 -17.82 14.33 38.24
N PRO A 417 -17.97 13.65 39.40
CA PRO A 417 -18.90 12.53 39.56
C PRO A 417 -20.39 12.94 39.42
N ASP A 418 -20.68 14.23 39.61
CA ASP A 418 -22.03 14.79 39.43
C ASP A 418 -22.33 15.22 37.98
N ALA A 419 -21.40 15.00 37.04
CA ALA A 419 -21.58 15.30 35.63
C ALA A 419 -21.85 14.02 34.83
N THR A 420 -22.66 14.14 33.77
CA THR A 420 -22.88 13.04 32.83
C THR A 420 -21.93 13.17 31.65
N VAL A 421 -21.08 12.16 31.40
CA VAL A 421 -20.12 12.17 30.29
C VAL A 421 -20.58 11.21 29.19
N VAL A 422 -20.74 11.74 27.97
CA VAL A 422 -20.98 10.97 26.75
C VAL A 422 -19.68 10.90 25.97
N CYS A 423 -19.08 9.71 25.86
CA CYS A 423 -17.80 9.48 25.19
C CYS A 423 -18.00 8.82 23.82
N VAL A 424 -17.43 9.42 22.78
CA VAL A 424 -17.48 8.93 21.41
C VAL A 424 -16.19 8.19 21.05
N LEU A 425 -16.34 7.00 20.47
CA LEU A 425 -15.25 6.06 20.17
C LEU A 425 -15.26 5.66 18.70
N SER A 426 -14.09 5.43 18.09
CA SER A 426 -14.01 5.18 16.63
C SER A 426 -13.93 3.72 16.22
N SER A 427 -13.81 2.77 17.14
CA SER A 427 -13.83 1.34 16.79
C SER A 427 -14.38 0.47 17.91
N VAL A 428 -14.73 -0.76 17.56
CA VAL A 428 -15.22 -1.77 18.52
C VAL A 428 -14.13 -2.09 19.55
N GLN A 429 -12.86 -2.09 19.13
CA GLN A 429 -11.70 -2.30 20.00
C GLN A 429 -11.55 -1.15 21.01
N GLU A 430 -11.65 0.10 20.55
CA GLU A 430 -11.65 1.25 21.45
C GLU A 430 -12.81 1.19 22.43
N PHE A 431 -13.99 0.79 21.96
CA PHE A 431 -15.17 0.66 22.79
C PHE A 431 -15.03 -0.40 23.88
N ALA A 432 -14.52 -1.59 23.52
CA ALA A 432 -14.25 -2.65 24.49
C ALA A 432 -13.21 -2.20 25.52
N ARG A 433 -12.14 -1.53 25.07
CA ARG A 433 -11.07 -1.05 25.94
C ARG A 433 -11.53 0.07 26.86
N ALA A 434 -12.25 1.06 26.35
CA ALA A 434 -12.79 2.17 27.12
C ALA A 434 -13.70 1.67 28.24
N LYS A 435 -14.59 0.70 27.96
CA LYS A 435 -15.42 0.08 28.99
C LYS A 435 -14.62 -0.69 30.04
N LYS A 436 -13.56 -1.39 29.64
CA LYS A 436 -12.66 -2.07 30.58
C LYS A 436 -11.99 -1.05 31.50
N PHE A 437 -11.42 0.01 30.93
CA PHE A 437 -10.74 1.06 31.68
C PHE A 437 -11.69 1.83 32.62
N ALA A 438 -12.90 2.14 32.16
CA ALA A 438 -13.92 2.77 32.99
C ALA A 438 -14.37 1.89 34.18
N ARG A 439 -14.37 0.55 34.03
CA ARG A 439 -14.60 -0.37 35.16
C ARG A 439 -13.44 -0.36 36.15
N GLU A 440 -12.19 -0.38 35.66
CA GLU A 440 -10.99 -0.32 36.49
C GLU A 440 -10.92 0.98 37.30
N LEU A 441 -11.50 2.06 36.79
CA LEU A 441 -11.58 3.36 37.46
C LEU A 441 -12.91 3.57 38.23
N GLU A 442 -13.80 2.58 38.26
CA GLU A 442 -15.10 2.63 38.95
C GLU A 442 -16.03 3.77 38.48
N VAL A 443 -15.92 4.16 37.21
CA VAL A 443 -16.72 5.25 36.60
C VAL A 443 -17.66 4.79 35.49
N LEU A 444 -17.70 3.48 35.19
CA LEU A 444 -18.49 2.94 34.08
C LEU A 444 -19.96 3.38 34.12
N ASP A 445 -20.59 3.34 35.30
CA ASP A 445 -22.02 3.60 35.45
C ASP A 445 -22.41 5.08 35.26
N GLN A 446 -21.42 5.98 35.26
CA GLN A 446 -21.59 7.42 35.07
C GLN A 446 -21.31 7.87 33.62
N MET A 447 -20.95 6.93 32.74
CA MET A 447 -20.54 7.20 31.37
C MET A 447 -21.49 6.59 30.34
N GLU A 448 -21.84 7.37 29.32
CA GLU A 448 -22.49 6.88 28.10
C GLU A 448 -21.42 6.69 27.01
N PHE A 449 -21.39 5.53 26.36
CA PHE A 449 -20.43 5.25 25.28
C PHE A 449 -21.14 5.16 23.93
N VAL A 450 -20.59 5.85 22.93
CA VAL A 450 -21.17 5.94 21.59
C VAL A 450 -20.14 5.54 20.56
N LEU A 451 -20.48 4.60 19.68
CA LEU A 451 -19.59 4.11 18.63
C LEU A 451 -19.82 4.84 17.30
N ALA A 452 -18.81 5.54 16.81
CA ALA A 452 -18.81 6.32 15.57
C ALA A 452 -17.59 5.97 14.70
N GLU A 453 -17.71 4.88 13.93
CA GLU A 453 -16.59 4.32 13.14
C GLU A 453 -16.14 5.17 11.96
N THR A 454 -16.95 6.13 11.51
CA THR A 454 -16.64 7.00 10.36
C THR A 454 -17.03 8.44 10.66
N PRO A 455 -16.41 9.44 10.01
CA PRO A 455 -16.83 10.85 10.11
C PRO A 455 -18.30 11.08 9.75
N GLU A 456 -18.84 10.36 8.76
CA GLU A 456 -20.26 10.44 8.37
C GLU A 456 -21.17 9.84 9.45
N LYS A 457 -20.77 8.71 10.04
CA LYS A 457 -21.50 8.08 11.15
C LYS A 457 -21.48 8.99 12.38
N LEU A 458 -20.33 9.61 12.69
CA LEU A 458 -20.21 10.63 13.72
C LEU A 458 -21.20 11.77 13.49
N LEU A 459 -21.20 12.36 12.29
CA LEU A 459 -22.12 13.45 11.96
C LEU A 459 -23.59 13.03 12.10
N THR A 460 -23.92 11.80 11.72
CA THR A 460 -25.27 11.22 11.84
C THR A 460 -25.70 11.10 13.31
N ILE A 461 -24.83 10.54 14.15
CA ILE A 461 -25.02 10.42 15.60
C ILE A 461 -25.20 11.80 16.24
N LEU A 462 -24.31 12.74 15.94
CA LEU A 462 -24.38 14.10 16.47
C LEU A 462 -25.67 14.82 16.03
N SER A 463 -26.16 14.53 14.83
CA SER A 463 -27.43 15.07 14.33
C SER A 463 -28.65 14.48 15.05
N GLY A 464 -28.54 13.26 15.58
CA GLY A 464 -29.59 12.59 16.35
C GLY A 464 -29.76 13.12 17.78
N PHE A 465 -28.75 13.77 18.34
CA PHE A 465 -28.89 14.40 19.67
C PHE A 465 -29.88 15.56 19.63
N ARG A 466 -30.61 15.74 20.74
CA ARG A 466 -31.49 16.89 20.95
C ARG A 466 -30.68 18.20 20.90
N ALA A 467 -31.32 19.27 20.43
CA ALA A 467 -30.73 20.60 20.49
C ALA A 467 -30.48 21.00 21.96
N SER A 468 -29.40 21.76 22.21
CA SER A 468 -29.02 22.21 23.55
C SER A 468 -28.89 21.08 24.58
N LYS A 469 -28.36 19.91 24.19
CA LYS A 469 -28.14 18.76 25.09
C LYS A 469 -26.87 18.93 25.95
N PHE A 470 -25.82 19.53 25.42
CA PHE A 470 -24.49 19.49 26.03
C PHE A 470 -24.03 20.84 26.55
N ASP A 471 -23.65 20.88 27.82
CA ASP A 471 -23.06 22.05 28.46
C ASP A 471 -21.59 22.21 28.06
N ARG A 472 -20.88 21.10 27.88
CA ARG A 472 -19.45 21.08 27.58
C ARG A 472 -19.19 20.11 26.45
N ILE A 473 -18.38 20.53 25.49
CA ILE A 473 -17.97 19.69 24.36
C ILE A 473 -16.45 19.79 24.26
N THR A 474 -15.77 18.65 24.23
CA THR A 474 -14.35 18.58 23.89
C THR A 474 -14.17 17.75 22.62
N LEU A 475 -13.30 18.23 21.73
CA LEU A 475 -13.07 17.64 20.41
C LEU A 475 -11.58 17.69 20.11
N CYS A 476 -10.94 16.54 19.96
CA CYS A 476 -9.50 16.44 19.71
C CYS A 476 -9.22 15.53 18.51
N GLY A 477 -8.52 16.05 17.50
CA GLY A 477 -8.02 15.24 16.37
C GLY A 477 -9.09 14.74 15.39
N VAL A 478 -10.26 15.40 15.35
CA VAL A 478 -11.40 14.95 14.54
C VAL A 478 -11.64 15.84 13.33
N VAL A 479 -11.48 17.15 13.46
CA VAL A 479 -11.83 18.06 12.34
C VAL A 479 -10.93 17.84 11.13
N GLU A 480 -9.71 17.36 11.37
CA GLU A 480 -8.74 16.95 10.35
C GLU A 480 -9.27 15.80 9.49
N THR A 481 -10.06 14.89 10.04
CA THR A 481 -10.64 13.76 9.29
C THR A 481 -11.98 14.10 8.65
N VAL A 482 -12.53 15.29 8.90
CA VAL A 482 -13.79 15.74 8.30
C VAL A 482 -13.49 16.37 6.93
N PRO A 483 -14.11 15.89 5.84
CA PRO A 483 -13.92 16.46 4.51
C PRO A 483 -14.34 17.94 4.46
N ASP A 484 -13.63 18.73 3.66
CA ASP A 484 -13.84 20.19 3.50
C ASP A 484 -15.31 20.55 3.30
N VAL A 485 -16.01 19.83 2.41
CA VAL A 485 -17.43 20.06 2.07
C VAL A 485 -18.39 19.80 3.24
N GLN A 486 -17.97 19.05 4.26
CA GLN A 486 -18.79 18.69 5.42
C GLN A 486 -18.45 19.52 6.67
N ARG A 487 -17.31 20.20 6.75
CA ARG A 487 -16.86 20.91 7.97
C ARG A 487 -17.86 21.94 8.47
N THR A 488 -18.44 22.74 7.57
CA THR A 488 -19.45 23.73 7.97
C THR A 488 -20.69 23.06 8.57
N ARG A 489 -21.15 21.95 7.98
CA ARG A 489 -22.28 21.18 8.52
C ARG A 489 -21.93 20.59 9.88
N PHE A 490 -20.72 20.05 10.03
CA PHE A 490 -20.22 19.50 11.29
C PHE A 490 -20.22 20.55 12.42
N LEU A 491 -19.63 21.73 12.19
CA LEU A 491 -19.64 22.80 13.19
C LEU A 491 -21.05 23.31 13.50
N ARG A 492 -21.95 23.45 12.51
CA ARG A 492 -23.37 23.80 12.79
C ARG A 492 -24.06 22.76 13.67
N THR A 493 -23.78 21.48 13.44
CA THR A 493 -24.34 20.41 14.29
C THR A 493 -23.83 20.53 15.72
N LEU A 494 -22.53 20.79 15.92
CA LEU A 494 -21.97 21.05 17.26
C LEU A 494 -22.63 22.25 17.93
N LYS A 495 -22.78 23.36 17.22
CA LYS A 495 -23.44 24.56 17.77
C LYS A 495 -24.89 24.29 18.18
N ARG A 496 -25.62 23.50 17.38
CA ARG A 496 -27.02 23.13 17.65
C ARG A 496 -27.17 22.30 18.92
N ILE A 497 -26.26 21.36 19.18
CA ILE A 497 -26.34 20.47 20.35
C ILE A 497 -25.76 21.10 21.62
N GLN A 498 -24.98 22.17 21.49
CA GLN A 498 -24.44 22.95 22.60
C GLN A 498 -25.54 23.80 23.25
N THR A 499 -25.54 23.91 24.58
CA THR A 499 -26.44 24.82 25.31
C THR A 499 -26.07 26.29 25.09
N THR A 500 -27.01 27.20 25.38
CA THR A 500 -26.80 28.66 25.21
C THR A 500 -25.58 29.20 25.95
N ASN A 501 -25.26 28.64 27.13
CA ASN A 501 -24.10 28.99 27.94
C ASN A 501 -23.00 27.92 27.88
N GLY A 502 -23.07 27.03 26.89
CA GLY A 502 -22.15 25.92 26.76
C GLY A 502 -20.75 26.38 26.37
N THR A 503 -19.76 25.50 26.51
CA THR A 503 -18.39 25.74 26.07
C THR A 503 -17.91 24.56 25.23
N THR A 504 -17.37 24.86 24.05
CA THR A 504 -16.72 23.89 23.18
C THR A 504 -15.21 24.16 23.15
N LEU A 505 -14.42 23.12 23.41
CA LEU A 505 -12.97 23.13 23.30
C LEU A 505 -12.58 22.29 22.07
N LEU A 506 -12.05 22.95 21.04
CA LEU A 506 -11.65 22.33 19.79
C LEU A 506 -10.12 22.31 19.67
N GLU A 507 -9.54 21.12 19.60
CA GLU A 507 -8.12 20.87 19.38
C GLU A 507 -7.90 20.28 17.99
N PHE A 508 -7.01 20.89 17.22
CA PHE A 508 -6.68 20.43 15.87
C PHE A 508 -5.27 20.80 15.44
N SER A 509 -4.70 19.95 14.59
CA SER A 509 -3.47 20.23 13.86
C SER A 509 -3.77 21.08 12.63
N ALA A 510 -3.01 22.16 12.47
CA ALA A 510 -3.11 23.09 11.36
C ALA A 510 -1.84 23.07 10.50
N CYS A 511 -2.02 23.08 9.18
CA CYS A 511 -0.95 23.34 8.22
C CYS A 511 -0.70 24.85 8.09
N THR A 512 0.54 25.23 7.81
CA THR A 512 0.88 26.64 7.49
C THR A 512 0.16 27.12 6.23
N ALA A 513 -0.03 26.24 5.25
CA ALA A 513 -0.74 26.53 4.01
C ALA A 513 -1.67 25.38 3.61
N ALA A 514 -2.79 25.74 2.96
CA ALA A 514 -3.87 24.81 2.61
C ALA A 514 -3.47 23.70 1.62
N HIS A 515 -2.38 23.88 0.87
CA HIS A 515 -1.91 22.92 -0.15
C HIS A 515 -0.69 22.09 0.30
N MET A 516 -0.32 22.14 1.58
CA MET A 516 0.80 21.34 2.07
C MET A 516 0.43 19.87 2.18
N ALA A 517 1.25 19.00 1.59
CA ALA A 517 1.10 17.55 1.65
C ALA A 517 1.66 16.95 2.95
N THR A 518 1.61 17.68 4.08
CA THR A 518 2.24 17.30 5.35
C THR A 518 1.65 16.01 5.93
N HIS A 519 0.40 15.69 5.60
CA HIS A 519 -0.25 14.45 6.00
C HIS A 519 -0.01 13.28 5.03
N ALA A 520 0.79 13.42 3.97
CA ALA A 520 0.93 12.38 2.95
C ALA A 520 1.42 11.04 3.51
N TRP A 521 2.42 11.07 4.40
CA TRP A 521 2.88 9.87 5.11
C TRP A 521 1.79 9.30 6.03
N THR A 522 1.25 10.14 6.91
CA THR A 522 0.22 9.76 7.89
C THR A 522 -0.99 9.16 7.20
N ASN A 523 -1.50 9.77 6.13
CA ASN A 523 -2.65 9.28 5.37
C ASN A 523 -2.35 7.97 4.63
N LYS A 524 -1.10 7.71 4.24
CA LYS A 524 -0.75 6.46 3.56
C LYS A 524 -0.60 5.30 4.55
N TYR A 525 0.02 5.54 5.70
CA TYR A 525 0.45 4.46 6.60
C TYR A 525 -0.27 4.41 7.94
N VAL A 526 -0.84 5.50 8.44
CA VAL A 526 -1.37 5.59 9.81
C VAL A 526 -2.88 5.84 9.81
N HIS A 527 -3.39 6.76 9.00
CA HIS A 527 -4.80 7.12 8.87
C HIS A 527 -5.31 6.81 7.45
N SER A 528 -5.07 5.59 6.96
CA SER A 528 -5.42 5.19 5.59
C SER A 528 -6.92 5.06 5.36
N ALA A 529 -7.67 4.63 6.38
CA ALA A 529 -9.13 4.53 6.30
C ALA A 529 -9.81 5.90 6.26
N TYR A 530 -9.31 6.85 7.06
CA TYR A 530 -9.87 8.20 7.19
C TYR A 530 -8.75 9.25 7.12
N PRO A 531 -8.36 9.68 5.92
CA PRO A 531 -7.21 10.55 5.73
C PRO A 531 -7.44 11.94 6.37
N CYS A 532 -6.39 12.48 6.96
CA CYS A 532 -6.38 13.86 7.44
C CYS A 532 -6.30 14.84 6.27
N HIS A 533 -7.03 15.92 6.37
CA HIS A 533 -7.08 17.02 5.43
C HIS A 533 -6.35 18.24 6.01
N ALA A 534 -5.68 19.00 5.14
CA ALA A 534 -5.01 20.22 5.55
C ALA A 534 -6.03 21.27 6.03
N ILE A 535 -5.83 21.79 7.24
CA ILE A 535 -6.65 22.84 7.84
C ILE A 535 -5.73 23.98 8.24
N THR A 536 -6.17 25.22 8.08
CA THR A 536 -5.43 26.39 8.57
C THR A 536 -6.21 27.04 9.73
N LEU A 537 -5.50 27.69 10.66
CA LEU A 537 -6.15 28.44 11.73
C LEU A 537 -7.13 29.52 11.20
N PRO A 538 -6.78 30.33 10.18
CA PRO A 538 -7.71 31.30 9.61
C PRO A 538 -9.00 30.66 9.07
N LEU A 539 -8.89 29.52 8.38
CA LEU A 539 -10.05 28.78 7.89
C LEU A 539 -10.95 28.35 9.05
N MET A 540 -10.37 27.77 10.10
CA MET A 540 -11.15 27.30 11.24
C MET A 540 -11.84 28.43 12.00
N ARG A 541 -11.14 29.56 12.22
CA ARG A 541 -11.73 30.76 12.84
C ARG A 541 -12.91 31.31 12.03
N ARG A 542 -12.76 31.37 10.71
CA ARG A 542 -13.85 31.80 9.80
C ARG A 542 -15.05 30.88 9.91
N LEU A 543 -14.85 29.56 9.80
CA LEU A 543 -15.93 28.57 9.86
C LEU A 543 -16.64 28.58 11.22
N ALA A 544 -15.92 28.75 12.32
CA ALA A 544 -16.52 28.90 13.64
C ALA A 544 -17.46 30.11 13.69
N GLY A 545 -17.03 31.28 13.20
CA GLY A 545 -17.88 32.48 13.14
C GLY A 545 -19.11 32.31 12.24
N GLU A 546 -18.93 31.73 11.04
CA GLU A 546 -20.03 31.48 10.09
C GLU A 546 -21.07 30.48 10.62
N THR A 547 -20.72 29.68 11.63
CA THR A 547 -21.60 28.68 12.23
C THR A 547 -22.19 29.11 13.58
N GLY A 548 -21.97 30.36 13.97
CA GLY A 548 -22.59 30.97 15.15
C GLY A 548 -21.82 30.76 16.46
N PHE A 549 -20.58 30.30 16.40
CA PHE A 549 -19.70 30.26 17.57
C PHE A 549 -19.04 31.62 17.80
N THR A 550 -18.95 32.02 19.08
CA THR A 550 -18.09 33.12 19.50
C THR A 550 -16.76 32.55 19.98
N LEU A 551 -15.68 32.90 19.28
CA LEU A 551 -14.32 32.53 19.68
C LEU A 551 -13.94 33.30 20.95
N ARG A 552 -13.58 32.59 22.02
CA ARG A 552 -13.10 33.19 23.27
C ARG A 552 -11.58 33.26 23.30
N ASP A 553 -10.93 32.13 23.01
CA ASP A 553 -9.47 32.01 23.04
C ASP A 553 -8.96 31.14 21.89
N SER A 554 -7.72 31.37 21.49
CA SER A 554 -6.99 30.54 20.52
C SER A 554 -5.54 30.46 20.96
N LEU A 555 -5.14 29.29 21.46
CA LEU A 555 -3.81 29.03 22.01
C LEU A 555 -3.06 28.02 21.15
N GLY A 556 -1.76 28.23 20.96
CA GLY A 556 -0.90 27.35 20.18
C GLY A 556 0.00 26.50 21.07
N TYR A 557 0.12 25.21 20.76
CA TYR A 557 0.89 24.24 21.57
C TYR A 557 1.91 23.43 20.74
N SER A 558 2.38 23.95 19.61
CA SER A 558 3.24 23.20 18.66
C SER A 558 4.51 22.62 19.30
N GLY A 559 5.24 23.41 20.08
CA GLY A 559 6.46 22.93 20.77
C GLY A 559 6.16 21.87 21.83
N HIS A 560 4.98 21.92 22.45
CA HIS A 560 4.52 20.89 23.37
C HIS A 560 4.22 19.57 22.64
N TYR A 561 3.60 19.65 21.46
CA TYR A 561 3.31 18.45 20.68
C TYR A 561 4.59 17.83 20.11
N GLU A 562 5.52 18.65 19.62
CA GLU A 562 6.86 18.19 19.22
C GLU A 562 7.50 17.34 20.33
N ARG A 563 7.60 17.90 21.55
CA ARG A 563 8.20 17.19 22.69
C ARG A 563 7.44 15.92 23.06
N THR A 564 6.12 15.91 22.91
CA THR A 564 5.27 14.74 23.14
C THR A 564 5.59 13.60 22.14
N PHE A 565 5.72 13.91 20.84
CA PHE A 565 6.10 12.91 19.83
C PHE A 565 7.50 12.34 20.05
N LEU A 566 8.47 13.18 20.45
CA LEU A 566 9.82 12.72 20.78
C LEU A 566 9.81 11.75 21.96
N GLU A 567 9.05 12.05 23.02
CA GLU A 567 8.98 11.20 24.20
C GLU A 567 8.17 9.91 23.96
N TRP A 568 7.11 9.96 23.14
CA TRP A 568 6.45 8.76 22.64
C TRP A 568 7.42 7.87 21.86
N ASN A 569 8.24 8.45 20.97
CA ASN A 569 9.23 7.67 20.25
C ASN A 569 10.26 7.06 21.22
N ARG A 570 10.73 7.83 22.21
CA ARG A 570 11.67 7.33 23.23
C ARG A 570 11.10 6.12 23.98
N ARG A 571 9.85 6.20 24.44
CA ARG A 571 9.15 5.09 25.10
C ARG A 571 8.93 3.91 24.16
N PHE A 572 8.47 4.18 22.94
CA PHE A 572 8.27 3.17 21.90
C PHE A 572 9.55 2.37 21.64
N GLN A 573 10.69 3.04 21.46
CA GLN A 573 11.99 2.38 21.26
C GLN A 573 12.43 1.60 22.50
N ALA A 574 12.19 2.13 23.71
CA ALA A 574 12.56 1.47 24.95
C ALA A 574 11.74 0.20 25.22
N GLN A 575 10.50 0.12 24.75
CA GLN A 575 9.65 -1.07 24.91
C GLN A 575 9.76 -2.05 23.74
N TRP A 576 10.28 -1.61 22.59
CA TRP A 576 10.42 -2.46 21.42
C TRP A 576 11.35 -3.66 21.71
N GLY A 577 10.79 -4.87 21.71
CA GLY A 577 11.52 -6.12 21.97
C GLY A 577 11.48 -6.62 23.42
N HIS A 578 10.89 -5.88 24.36
CA HIS A 578 10.74 -6.32 25.76
C HIS A 578 9.56 -7.30 25.97
N ASP A 579 8.51 -7.24 25.15
CA ASP A 579 7.32 -8.10 25.27
C ASP A 579 7.42 -9.47 24.56
N SER A 580 8.63 -9.94 24.23
CA SER A 580 8.86 -11.25 23.58
C SER A 580 9.45 -12.33 24.51
N ALA A 581 9.53 -12.09 25.81
CA ALA A 581 9.86 -13.14 26.77
C ALA A 581 8.58 -13.78 27.32
N PRO A 582 8.23 -15.03 26.95
CA PRO A 582 7.28 -15.78 27.75
C PRO A 582 7.96 -16.03 29.11
N ASN A 583 7.35 -15.52 30.18
CA ASN A 583 7.70 -15.95 31.52
C ASN A 583 7.64 -17.49 31.54
N GLY A 584 8.77 -18.11 31.82
CA GLY A 584 8.92 -19.56 31.79
C GLY A 584 7.98 -20.25 32.78
N VAL A 585 7.27 -21.26 32.28
CA VAL A 585 6.95 -22.47 33.03
C VAL A 585 7.05 -23.64 32.05
N ASP A 586 8.16 -24.37 32.14
CA ASP A 586 8.25 -25.76 31.72
C ASP A 586 7.20 -26.57 32.49
N GLN A 587 6.06 -26.93 31.90
CA GLN A 587 5.34 -28.18 32.22
C GLN A 587 4.54 -28.65 31.00
N ALA A 588 4.93 -29.81 30.47
CA ALA A 588 4.23 -30.55 29.45
C ALA A 588 3.01 -31.27 30.04
N ILE A 589 1.79 -30.96 29.58
CA ILE A 589 0.59 -31.83 29.63
C ILE A 589 -0.26 -31.57 28.36
N PRO A 590 -0.88 -32.60 27.74
CA PRO A 590 -1.46 -32.52 26.39
C PRO A 590 -2.95 -32.15 26.36
N THR A 591 -3.32 -31.53 25.23
CA THR A 591 -4.61 -31.63 24.52
C THR A 591 -5.88 -31.32 25.32
N ASP A 592 -6.35 -30.07 25.25
CA ASP A 592 -7.75 -29.85 24.91
C ASP A 592 -8.03 -28.46 24.31
N GLN A 593 -9.09 -28.40 23.50
CA GLN A 593 -9.48 -27.26 22.68
C GLN A 593 -9.99 -26.07 23.52
N THR A 594 -9.15 -25.08 23.86
CA THR A 594 -9.58 -23.67 24.15
C THR A 594 -8.39 -22.77 24.51
N THR A 595 -7.63 -22.26 23.54
CA THR A 595 -6.81 -21.04 23.75
C THR A 595 -6.45 -20.38 22.41
N GLN A 596 -7.18 -19.33 22.01
CA GLN A 596 -6.89 -18.50 20.83
C GLN A 596 -5.95 -17.32 21.16
N LEU A 597 -5.03 -17.46 22.12
CA LEU A 597 -4.14 -16.38 22.58
C LEU A 597 -2.69 -16.87 22.73
N GLN A 598 -2.11 -17.43 21.66
CA GLN A 598 -0.70 -17.86 21.63
C GLN A 598 0.09 -17.39 20.39
N HIS A 599 -0.28 -16.27 19.77
CA HIS A 599 0.52 -15.70 18.67
C HIS A 599 0.67 -14.17 18.77
N THR A 600 1.40 -13.66 19.77
CA THR A 600 2.16 -12.41 19.57
C THR A 600 3.42 -12.74 18.76
N SER A 601 3.22 -13.11 17.49
CA SER A 601 4.31 -13.09 16.52
C SER A 601 4.84 -11.65 16.44
N SER A 602 6.09 -11.44 16.83
CA SER A 602 6.79 -10.15 16.81
C SER A 602 6.47 -9.35 15.54
N LEU A 603 5.88 -8.17 15.70
CA LEU A 603 5.63 -7.23 14.59
C LEU A 603 6.91 -7.07 13.75
N PRO A 604 6.82 -7.03 12.40
CA PRO A 604 8.01 -7.00 11.56
C PRO A 604 8.81 -5.71 11.77
N GLU A 605 10.13 -5.76 11.54
CA GLU A 605 11.00 -4.58 11.65
C GLU A 605 10.52 -3.42 10.76
N SER A 606 9.89 -3.72 9.61
CA SER A 606 9.26 -2.70 8.76
C SER A 606 8.17 -1.92 9.49
N PHE A 607 7.37 -2.56 10.35
CA PHE A 607 6.38 -1.88 11.17
C PHE A 607 7.07 -0.92 12.14
N LYS A 608 8.14 -1.39 12.81
CA LYS A 608 8.91 -0.57 13.75
C LYS A 608 9.35 0.73 13.09
N ARG A 609 9.99 0.61 11.92
CA ARG A 609 10.54 1.74 11.18
C ARG A 609 9.44 2.66 10.65
N THR A 610 8.29 2.10 10.24
CA THR A 610 7.16 2.91 9.79
C THR A 610 6.58 3.74 10.94
N TRP A 611 6.46 3.15 12.13
CA TRP A 611 5.96 3.84 13.32
C TRP A 611 6.95 4.88 13.87
N GLU A 612 8.23 4.52 13.94
CA GLU A 612 9.31 5.44 14.27
C GLU A 612 9.32 6.64 13.32
N PHE A 613 9.25 6.38 12.01
CA PHE A 613 9.19 7.45 11.02
C PHE A 613 7.96 8.32 11.25
N TYR A 614 6.77 7.75 11.50
CA TYR A 614 5.57 8.52 11.83
C TYR A 614 5.79 9.47 13.02
N LEU A 615 6.27 8.97 14.16
CA LEU A 615 6.46 9.77 15.36
C LEU A 615 7.48 10.89 15.15
N LEU A 616 8.64 10.57 14.56
CA LEU A 616 9.73 11.53 14.37
C LEU A 616 9.47 12.52 13.22
N HIS A 617 8.77 12.11 12.18
CA HIS A 617 8.27 13.03 11.15
C HIS A 617 7.26 14.02 11.71
N CYS A 618 6.33 13.57 12.56
CA CYS A 618 5.36 14.47 13.18
C CYS A 618 6.07 15.49 14.07
N ALA A 619 7.04 15.05 14.90
CA ALA A 619 7.88 15.97 15.67
C ALA A 619 8.58 17.01 14.77
N ALA A 620 9.20 16.56 13.68
CA ALA A 620 9.86 17.43 12.70
C ALA A 620 8.90 18.45 12.05
N CYS A 621 7.65 18.05 11.79
CA CYS A 621 6.63 18.93 11.23
C CYS A 621 6.24 20.06 12.20
N TYR A 622 6.08 19.76 13.49
CA TYR A 622 5.81 20.79 14.49
C TYR A 622 7.02 21.70 14.73
N ARG A 623 8.23 21.13 14.78
CA ARG A 623 9.49 21.88 14.91
C ARG A 623 9.69 22.88 13.76
N SER A 624 9.47 22.43 12.53
CA SER A 624 9.64 23.26 11.32
C SER A 624 8.51 24.27 11.11
N GLY A 625 7.42 24.17 11.88
CA GLY A 625 6.21 24.97 11.70
C GLY A 625 5.34 24.54 10.51
N ALA A 626 5.69 23.47 9.80
CA ALA A 626 4.87 22.88 8.74
C ALA A 626 3.52 22.37 9.26
N LEU A 627 3.52 21.88 10.50
CA LEU A 627 2.33 21.71 11.32
C LEU A 627 2.40 22.62 12.54
N GLN A 628 1.22 23.04 12.97
CA GLN A 628 0.99 23.71 14.24
C GLN A 628 -0.16 22.99 14.94
N VAL A 629 -0.30 23.11 16.25
CA VAL A 629 -1.50 22.65 16.95
C VAL A 629 -2.14 23.81 17.67
N PHE A 630 -3.45 23.92 17.53
CA PHE A 630 -4.23 24.97 18.18
C PHE A 630 -5.35 24.36 19.01
N GLN A 631 -5.61 25.01 20.13
CA GLN A 631 -6.78 24.79 20.96
C GLN A 631 -7.62 26.06 20.91
N ILE A 632 -8.87 25.92 20.48
CA ILE A 632 -9.83 27.02 20.38
C ILE A 632 -10.94 26.77 21.39
N ARG A 633 -11.12 27.74 22.29
CA ARG A 633 -12.28 27.77 23.19
C ARG A 633 -13.37 28.65 22.57
N MET A 634 -14.56 28.09 22.41
CA MET A 634 -15.68 28.78 21.76
C MET A 634 -17.01 28.54 22.47
N GLY A 635 -17.89 29.54 22.39
CA GLY A 635 -19.17 29.62 23.09
C GLY A 635 -20.35 29.68 22.14
#